data_AF-A0A919VUJ9-F1
#
_entry.id   AF-A0A919VUJ9-F1
#
_cell.length_a   1.000
_cell.length_b   1.000
_cell.length_c   1.000
_cell.angle_alpha   90.00
_cell.angle_beta   90.00
_cell.angle_gamma   90.00
#
_symmetry.space_group_name_H-M   'P 1'
#
loop_
_entity.id
_entity.type
_entity.pdbx_description
1 polymer ?
#
loop_
_entity_poly.entity_id
_entity_poly.type
_entity_poly.pdbx_seq_one_letter_code
_entity_poly.pdbx_strand_id
1 'polypeptide(L)'
;MGTWAPADVRRHFDYQRDLDAELAAAGELVEAQGLGGRAHQVAGERGVLPELAGYRVVDVESEERALQIAARVSAAPGPGGVPLRQRIDVRQLLTP
;
A
#
# COMPACT_ATOMS: atom_id res chain seq x y z
N MET A 1 -3.37 -11.75 -6.33
CA MET A 1 -2.46 -12.69 -5.62
C MET A 1 -2.88 -14.17 -5.71
N GLY A 2 -4.09 -14.52 -6.18
CA GLY A 2 -4.56 -15.92 -6.19
C GLY A 2 -3.76 -16.91 -7.05
N THR A 3 -2.82 -16.44 -7.87
CA THR A 3 -1.91 -17.25 -8.69
C THR A 3 -0.52 -17.45 -8.09
N TRP A 4 -0.25 -16.86 -6.91
CA TRP A 4 1.08 -16.92 -6.28
C TRP A 4 1.24 -18.16 -5.42
N ALA A 5 2.49 -18.61 -5.25
CA ALA A 5 2.78 -19.66 -4.29
C ALA A 5 2.43 -19.21 -2.86
N PRO A 6 1.90 -20.08 -1.99
CA PRO A 6 1.54 -19.70 -0.61
C PRO A 6 2.70 -19.07 0.19
N ALA A 7 3.93 -19.50 -0.07
CA ALA A 7 5.12 -18.93 0.55
C ALA A 7 5.40 -17.49 0.09
N ASP A 8 5.14 -17.17 -1.18
CA ASP A 8 5.31 -15.81 -1.71
C ASP A 8 4.23 -14.87 -1.17
N VAL A 9 3.00 -15.35 -1.08
CA VAL A 9 1.89 -14.61 -0.43
C VAL A 9 2.25 -14.28 1.01
N ARG A 10 2.75 -15.26 1.77
CA ARG A 10 3.20 -15.07 3.16
C ARG A 10 4.33 -14.04 3.25
N ARG A 11 5.39 -14.20 2.44
CA ARG A 11 6.51 -13.27 2.39
C ARG A 11 6.06 -11.83 2.12
N HIS A 12 5.12 -11.66 1.19
CA HIS A 12 4.58 -10.36 0.87
C HIS A 12 3.86 -9.72 2.08
N PHE A 13 2.95 -10.46 2.72
CA PHE A 13 2.23 -9.95 3.88
C PHE A 13 3.14 -9.72 5.10
N ASP A 14 4.13 -10.57 5.31
CA ASP A 14 5.13 -10.38 6.37
C ASP A 14 5.93 -9.10 6.12
N TYR A 15 6.40 -8.87 4.89
CA TYR A 15 7.09 -7.62 4.52
C TYR A 15 6.23 -6.38 4.77
N GLN A 16 4.95 -6.42 4.39
CA GLN A 16 4.02 -5.32 4.66
C GLN A 16 3.91 -5.10 6.17
N ARG A 17 3.63 -6.15 6.96
CA ARG A 17 3.56 -6.05 8.43
C ARG A 17 4.82 -5.49 9.08
N ASP A 18 5.98 -5.89 8.61
CA ASP A 18 7.26 -5.43 9.16
C ASP A 18 7.48 -3.94 8.84
N LEU A 19 7.19 -3.52 7.60
CA LEU A 19 7.19 -2.11 7.22
C LEU A 19 6.20 -1.29 8.06
N ASP A 20 4.99 -1.80 8.27
CA ASP A 20 3.98 -1.19 9.13
C ASP A 20 4.50 -0.98 10.55
N ALA A 21 5.14 -2.00 11.13
CA ALA A 21 5.70 -1.96 12.46
C ALA A 21 6.87 -0.97 12.58
N GLU A 22 7.75 -0.91 11.58
CA GLU A 22 8.84 0.05 11.53
C GLU A 22 8.32 1.50 11.51
N LEU A 23 7.34 1.79 10.65
CA LEU A 23 6.75 3.13 10.55
C LEU A 23 6.00 3.51 11.83
N ALA A 24 5.29 2.56 12.46
CA ALA A 24 4.65 2.78 13.75
C ALA A 24 5.68 3.08 14.86
N ALA A 25 6.79 2.34 14.90
CA ALA A 25 7.87 2.58 15.86
C ALA A 25 8.56 3.94 15.65
N ALA A 26 8.61 4.42 14.41
CA ALA A 26 9.10 5.75 14.07
C ALA A 26 8.09 6.88 14.36
N GLY A 27 6.85 6.56 14.74
CA GLY A 27 5.77 7.53 14.90
C GLY A 27 5.21 8.06 13.57
N GLU A 28 5.58 7.46 12.45
CA GLU A 28 5.22 7.92 11.09
C GLU A 28 3.90 7.30 10.59
N LEU A 29 3.42 6.21 11.20
CA LEU A 29 2.19 5.53 10.76
C LEU A 29 0.94 6.05 11.47
N VAL A 30 0.00 6.61 10.70
CA VAL A 30 -1.34 6.98 11.20
C VAL A 30 -2.30 5.80 11.06
N GLU A 31 -2.40 5.22 9.86
CA GLU A 31 -3.20 4.02 9.62
C GLU A 31 -2.74 3.25 8.38
N ALA A 32 -3.09 1.96 8.32
CA ALA A 32 -2.95 1.13 7.12
C ALA A 32 -4.08 0.11 7.04
N GLN A 33 -4.68 -0.03 5.85
CA GLN A 33 -5.79 -0.94 5.63
C GLN A 33 -5.63 -1.71 4.32
N GLY A 34 -5.90 -3.01 4.36
CA GLY A 34 -6.16 -3.81 3.17
C GLY A 34 -7.60 -3.60 2.70
N LEU A 35 -7.78 -3.38 1.40
CA LEU A 35 -9.10 -3.24 0.79
C LEU A 35 -9.50 -4.56 0.13
N GLY A 36 -10.76 -4.94 0.30
CA GLY A 36 -11.32 -6.17 -0.26
C GLY A 36 -12.73 -5.97 -0.78
N GLY A 37 -13.24 -6.98 -1.50
CA GLY A 37 -14.56 -6.93 -2.09
C GLY A 37 -14.65 -6.04 -3.33
N ARG A 38 -15.88 -5.79 -3.77
CA ARG A 38 -16.18 -4.97 -4.95
C ARG A 38 -16.22 -3.50 -4.57
N ALA A 39 -15.61 -2.65 -5.39
CA ALA A 39 -15.84 -1.21 -5.33
C ALA A 39 -17.21 -0.85 -5.94
N HIS A 40 -17.94 0.07 -5.31
CA HIS A 40 -19.26 0.52 -5.77
C HIS A 40 -19.21 2.01 -6.11
N GLN A 41 -19.50 2.36 -7.36
CA GLN A 41 -19.65 3.74 -7.78
C GLN A 41 -21.09 4.22 -7.56
N VAL A 42 -21.26 5.31 -6.80
CA VAL A 42 -22.59 5.85 -6.43
C VAL A 42 -23.10 6.88 -7.44
N ALA A 43 -22.21 7.65 -8.08
CA ALA A 43 -22.55 8.69 -9.06
C ALA A 43 -21.41 8.94 -10.06
N GLY A 44 -21.66 9.75 -11.10
CA GLY A 44 -20.72 10.05 -12.18
C GLY A 44 -20.79 9.07 -13.34
N GLU A 45 -20.03 9.34 -14.41
CA GLU A 45 -19.91 8.41 -15.54
C GLU A 45 -19.32 7.10 -15.05
N ARG A 46 -19.95 5.97 -15.42
CA ARG A 46 -19.48 4.64 -15.03
C ARG A 46 -18.12 4.39 -15.70
N GLY A 47 -17.07 4.58 -14.94
CA GLY A 47 -15.70 4.32 -15.34
C GLY A 47 -15.19 3.01 -14.75
N VAL A 48 -14.03 2.56 -15.24
CA VAL A 48 -13.29 1.50 -14.56
C VAL A 48 -12.69 2.11 -13.29
N LEU A 49 -13.20 1.70 -12.12
CA LEU A 49 -12.54 2.00 -10.87
C LEU A 49 -11.24 1.19 -10.81
N PRO A 50 -10.09 1.81 -10.49
CA PRO A 50 -8.86 1.05 -10.31
C PRO A 50 -9.02 0.07 -9.15
N GLU A 51 -8.55 -1.17 -9.33
CA GLU A 51 -8.50 -2.13 -8.23
C GLU A 51 -7.42 -1.69 -7.24
N LEU A 52 -7.85 -1.28 -6.05
CA LEU A 52 -6.95 -0.92 -4.95
C LEU A 52 -6.83 -2.11 -3.99
N ALA A 53 -5.59 -2.49 -3.69
CA ALA A 53 -5.30 -3.54 -2.70
C ALA A 53 -5.34 -3.03 -1.25
N GLY A 54 -5.19 -1.71 -1.05
CA GLY A 54 -5.03 -1.12 0.27
C GLY A 54 -4.63 0.34 0.20
N TYR A 55 -4.50 0.95 1.37
CA TYR A 55 -3.94 2.29 1.53
C TYR A 55 -3.18 2.40 2.85
N ARG A 56 -2.38 3.46 2.95
CA ARG A 56 -1.65 3.86 4.15
C ARG A 56 -1.72 5.37 4.29
N VAL A 57 -1.96 5.86 5.50
CA VAL A 57 -1.79 7.27 5.86
C VAL A 57 -0.57 7.36 6.76
N VAL A 58 0.35 8.25 6.39
CA VAL A 58 1.58 8.53 7.15
C VAL A 58 1.63 10.00 7.53
N ASP A 59 2.16 10.28 8.71
CA ASP A 59 2.47 11.63 9.18
C ASP A 59 3.98 11.78 9.19
N VAL A 60 4.50 12.59 8.27
CA VAL A 60 5.93 12.75 8.02
C VAL A 60 6.25 14.20 7.71
N GLU A 61 7.45 14.64 8.09
CA GLU A 61 7.86 16.04 7.98
C GLU A 61 8.02 16.54 6.53
N SER A 62 8.12 15.64 5.54
CA SER A 62 8.34 16.00 4.14
C SER A 62 7.68 15.06 3.13
N GLU A 63 7.30 15.60 1.96
CA GLU A 63 6.81 14.81 0.83
C GLU A 63 7.85 13.77 0.37
N GLU A 64 9.15 14.12 0.41
CA GLU A 64 10.23 13.20 0.06
C GLU A 64 10.20 11.94 0.93
N ARG A 65 9.96 12.07 2.25
CA ARG A 65 9.85 10.92 3.13
C ARG A 65 8.65 10.04 2.77
N ALA A 66 7.51 10.65 2.44
CA ALA A 66 6.34 9.92 1.96
C ALA A 66 6.64 9.15 0.66
N LEU A 67 7.39 9.75 -0.28
CA LEU A 67 7.82 9.10 -1.52
C LEU A 67 8.81 7.95 -1.27
N GLN A 68 9.72 8.08 -0.31
CA GLN A 68 10.61 6.99 0.10
C GLN A 68 9.84 5.79 0.66
N ILE A 69 8.83 6.05 1.50
CA ILE A 69 7.94 5.01 2.02
C ILE A 69 7.16 4.35 0.87
N ALA A 70 6.61 5.14 -0.04
CA ALA A 70 5.92 4.63 -1.22
C ALA A 70 6.83 3.76 -2.12
N ALA A 71 8.10 4.13 -2.27
CA ALA A 71 9.07 3.33 -3.00
C ALA A 71 9.31 1.96 -2.35
N ARG A 72 9.35 1.89 -1.01
CA ARG A 72 9.44 0.61 -0.28
C ARG A 72 8.21 -0.26 -0.51
N VAL A 73 7.01 0.33 -0.43
CA VAL A 73 5.74 -0.39 -0.71
C VAL A 73 5.71 -0.88 -2.16
N SER A 74 6.13 -0.05 -3.12
CA SER A 74 6.23 -0.41 -4.54
C SER A 74 7.17 -1.61 -4.78
N ALA A 75 8.25 -1.68 -4.01
CA ALA A 75 9.27 -2.71 -4.09
C ALA A 75 8.97 -3.97 -3.25
N ALA A 76 7.79 -4.07 -2.64
CA ALA A 76 7.40 -5.23 -1.85
C ALA A 76 7.63 -6.55 -2.61
N PRO A 77 8.05 -7.63 -1.94
CA PRO A 77 8.41 -8.87 -2.60
C PRO A 77 7.17 -9.55 -3.19
N GLY A 78 7.26 -9.91 -4.48
CA GLY A 78 6.28 -10.67 -5.23
C GLY A 78 6.66 -12.14 -5.39
N PRO A 79 6.18 -12.81 -6.47
CA PRO A 79 6.51 -14.20 -6.77
C PRO A 79 8.03 -14.43 -6.85
N GLY A 80 8.51 -15.49 -6.20
CA GLY A 80 9.94 -15.77 -6.10
C GLY A 80 10.77 -14.73 -5.33
N GLY A 81 10.12 -13.77 -4.64
CA GLY A 81 10.77 -12.71 -3.89
C GLY A 81 11.21 -11.51 -4.74
N VAL A 82 10.86 -11.48 -6.02
CA VAL A 82 11.19 -10.37 -6.93
C VAL A 82 10.34 -9.14 -6.59
N PRO A 83 10.91 -7.93 -6.49
CA PRO A 83 10.13 -6.70 -6.25
C PRO A 83 9.02 -6.50 -7.27
N LEU A 84 7.80 -6.20 -6.78
CA LEU A 84 6.62 -6.07 -7.65
C LEU A 84 6.66 -4.88 -8.59
N ARG A 85 7.36 -3.80 -8.20
CA ARG A 85 7.27 -2.49 -8.87
C ARG A 85 5.81 -2.03 -8.97
N GLN A 86 5.07 -2.24 -7.89
CA GLN A 86 3.65 -1.89 -7.83
C GLN A 86 3.49 -0.38 -8.03
N ARG A 87 2.51 0.02 -8.86
CA ARG A 87 2.15 1.43 -8.97
C ARG A 87 1.56 1.91 -7.64
N ILE A 88 2.19 2.92 -7.04
CA ILE A 88 1.72 3.60 -5.84
C ILE A 88 1.46 5.06 -6.20
N ASP A 89 0.24 5.53 -5.96
CA ASP A 89 -0.10 6.94 -6.08
C ASP A 89 0.01 7.59 -4.68
N VAL A 90 0.80 8.65 -4.56
CA VAL A 90 0.99 9.40 -3.30
C VAL A 90 0.26 10.72 -3.38
N ARG A 91 -0.50 11.06 -2.34
CA ARG A 91 -1.23 12.33 -2.26
C ARG A 91 -1.22 12.86 -0.84
N GLN A 92 -1.06 14.16 -0.69
CA GLN A 92 -1.21 14.83 0.58
C GLN A 92 -2.67 14.72 1.07
N LEU A 93 -2.85 14.33 2.32
CA LEU A 93 -4.13 14.41 3.00
C LEU A 93 -4.36 15.87 3.41
N LEU A 94 -5.45 16.46 2.93
CA LEU A 94 -5.93 17.75 3.42
C LEU A 94 -6.94 17.47 4.54
N THR A 95 -6.50 17.58 5.79
CA THR A 95 -7.43 17.59 6.93
C THR A 95 -8.09 18.97 7.02
N PRO A 96 -9.36 19.07 7.44
CA PRO A 96 -9.96 20.35 7.82
C PRO A 96 -9.18 21.08 8.92
#